data_AF-A0A842LNK3-F1
#
_entry.id   AF-A0A842LNK3-F1
#
_cell.length_a   1.000
_cell.length_b   1.000
_cell.length_c   1.000
_cell.angle_alpha   90.00
_cell.angle_beta   90.00
_cell.angle_gamma   90.00
#
_symmetry.space_group_name_H-M   'P 1'
#
loop_
_entity.id
_entity.type
_entity.pdbx_description
1 polymer ?
#
loop_
_entity_poly.entity_id
_entity_poly.type
_entity_poly.pdbx_seq_one_letter_code
_entity_poly.pdbx_strand_id
1 'polypeptide(L)'
;MKSEVNCIRCKGRELCSRESCPFRESFSKIRAIKLEKTIDAITPPSIFVGRFGYPKVFVGPLGVQDENIMLEPPERWISLDIPEFLSSRISMIHGRALKEVWKRDKVVESIQEIAMSTRPNEVEMRFEREPKIREIFDEIVAPIGIAGDIKVLRVIDNPKIPGKVEELLEENLKAELWLRELYESGFSNYYIEQILSSGVAGSEKRRRLVPTRWAITATDDMLGRVLIKKIRN
;
A
#
# COMPACT_ATOMS: atom_id res chain seq x y z
N MET A 1 -39.31 8.26 -0.25
CA MET A 1 -38.23 7.68 -1.08
C MET A 1 -37.08 7.30 -0.16
N LYS A 2 -36.83 6.01 0.07
CA LYS A 2 -35.58 5.59 0.74
C LYS A 2 -34.43 6.02 -0.18
N SER A 3 -33.60 6.94 0.28
CA SER A 3 -32.39 7.33 -0.46
C SER A 3 -31.58 6.07 -0.70
N GLU A 4 -31.35 5.73 -1.97
CA GLU A 4 -30.50 4.61 -2.35
C GLU A 4 -29.13 4.78 -1.68
N VAL A 5 -28.67 3.76 -0.96
CA VAL A 5 -27.43 3.83 -0.19
C VAL A 5 -26.25 3.85 -1.17
N ASN A 6 -25.75 5.04 -1.47
CA ASN A 6 -24.58 5.22 -2.31
C ASN A 6 -23.38 5.65 -1.45
N CYS A 7 -22.61 4.68 -0.96
CA CYS A 7 -21.42 4.92 -0.12
C CYS A 7 -20.35 5.73 -0.87
N ILE A 8 -20.22 5.54 -2.19
CA ILE A 8 -19.27 6.25 -3.04
C ILE A 8 -19.58 7.76 -3.07
N ARG A 9 -20.86 8.12 -3.18
CA ARG A 9 -21.30 9.52 -3.12
C ARG A 9 -21.30 10.06 -1.68
N CYS A 10 -21.69 9.23 -0.72
CA CYS A 10 -21.76 9.60 0.68
C CYS A 10 -20.38 9.91 1.26
N LYS A 11 -19.37 9.05 1.05
CA LYS A 11 -18.01 9.16 1.62
C LYS A 11 -18.00 9.45 3.12
N GLY A 12 -18.93 8.81 3.85
CA GLY A 12 -19.09 9.05 5.28
C GLY A 12 -19.74 10.38 5.66
N ARG A 13 -20.25 11.20 4.73
CA ARG A 13 -20.93 12.48 5.05
C ARG A 13 -22.41 12.32 5.45
N GLU A 14 -22.81 11.10 5.83
CA GLU A 14 -24.16 10.78 6.32
C GLU A 14 -25.30 11.14 5.36
N LEU A 15 -25.01 11.23 4.06
CA LEU A 15 -25.98 11.54 2.99
C LEU A 15 -26.96 10.39 2.68
N CYS A 16 -26.74 9.20 3.25
CA CYS A 16 -27.49 7.98 2.94
C CYS A 16 -28.59 7.63 3.95
N SER A 17 -28.87 8.51 4.92
CA SER A 17 -29.93 8.35 5.94
C SER A 17 -29.93 7.01 6.68
N ARG A 18 -28.76 6.35 6.78
CA ARG A 18 -28.60 5.13 7.59
C ARG A 18 -28.59 5.48 9.07
N GLU A 19 -29.17 4.60 9.90
CA GLU A 19 -29.12 4.71 11.36
C GLU A 19 -27.68 4.64 11.90
N SER A 20 -26.82 3.83 11.27
CA SER A 20 -25.40 3.73 11.58
C SER A 20 -24.53 3.70 10.31
N CYS A 21 -23.40 4.39 10.36
CA CYS A 21 -22.38 4.40 9.32
C CYS A 21 -21.11 3.69 9.82
N PRO A 22 -20.81 2.46 9.36
CA PRO A 22 -19.64 1.71 9.81
C PRO A 22 -18.32 2.48 9.65
N PHE A 23 -18.21 3.29 8.58
CA PHE A 23 -17.06 4.15 8.38
C PHE A 23 -16.89 5.16 9.52
N ARG A 24 -17.96 5.86 9.92
CA ARG A 24 -17.91 6.84 11.03
C ARG A 24 -17.60 6.19 12.36
N GLU A 25 -18.16 5.00 12.61
CA GLU A 25 -17.89 4.23 13.82
C GLU A 25 -16.43 3.80 13.91
N SER A 26 -15.79 3.41 12.81
CA SER A 26 -14.36 3.11 12.81
C SER A 26 -13.50 4.34 13.16
N PHE A 27 -13.92 5.56 12.79
CA PHE A 27 -13.18 6.78 13.10
C PHE A 27 -13.26 7.20 14.57
N SER A 28 -14.30 6.82 15.31
CA SER A 28 -14.36 7.11 16.75
C SER A 28 -13.34 6.28 17.52
N LYS A 29 -13.08 5.03 17.10
CA LYS A 29 -12.12 4.11 17.71
C LYS A 29 -10.68 4.61 17.62
N ILE A 30 -10.29 5.19 16.48
CA ILE A 30 -8.91 5.66 16.28
C ILE A 30 -8.57 6.94 17.04
N ARG A 31 -9.56 7.66 17.60
CA ARG A 31 -9.31 8.86 18.42
C ARG A 31 -8.56 8.56 19.71
N ALA A 32 -8.60 7.30 20.16
CA ALA A 32 -7.87 6.85 21.33
C ALA A 32 -6.40 6.47 21.04
N ILE A 33 -6.00 6.37 19.77
CA ILE A 33 -4.63 5.99 19.39
C ILE A 33 -3.68 7.14 19.74
N LYS A 34 -2.60 6.84 20.45
CA LYS A 34 -1.58 7.81 20.83
C LYS A 34 -0.65 8.12 19.64
N LEU A 35 -0.80 9.30 19.07
CA LEU A 35 -0.06 9.73 17.89
C LEU A 35 1.19 10.52 18.28
N GLU A 36 2.30 9.82 18.45
CA GLU A 36 3.59 10.43 18.76
C GLU A 36 4.36 10.82 17.49
N LYS A 37 5.42 11.61 17.66
CA LYS A 37 6.30 12.01 16.55
C LYS A 37 7.20 10.87 16.05
N THR A 38 7.51 9.90 16.90
CA THR A 38 8.21 8.67 16.54
C THR A 38 7.28 7.52 16.85
N ILE A 39 7.07 6.63 15.89
CA ILE A 39 6.16 5.50 16.01
C ILE A 39 6.87 4.25 15.51
N ASP A 40 6.97 3.25 16.37
CA ASP A 40 7.27 1.89 15.98
C ASP A 40 5.97 1.21 15.55
N ALA A 41 5.99 0.54 14.42
CA ALA A 41 4.80 -0.07 13.83
C ALA A 41 5.14 -1.34 13.07
N ILE A 42 4.16 -2.22 12.95
CA ILE A 42 4.20 -3.35 12.03
C ILE A 42 3.54 -2.91 10.72
N THR A 43 4.26 -3.03 9.61
CA THR A 43 3.72 -2.79 8.26
C THR A 43 3.55 -4.12 7.53
N PRO A 44 2.41 -4.39 6.86
CA PRO A 44 2.35 -5.46 5.88
C PRO A 44 3.32 -5.16 4.72
N PRO A 45 3.63 -6.14 3.87
CA PRO A 45 4.43 -5.94 2.66
C PRO A 45 3.62 -5.18 1.60
N SER A 46 3.33 -3.91 1.90
CA SER A 46 2.46 -3.03 1.14
C SER A 46 2.92 -1.60 1.30
N ILE A 47 3.03 -0.92 0.18
CA ILE A 47 3.38 0.49 0.08
C ILE A 47 2.34 1.20 -0.77
N PHE A 48 2.22 2.51 -0.54
CA PHE A 48 1.33 3.36 -1.31
C PHE A 48 2.14 4.45 -2.01
N VAL A 49 2.00 4.55 -3.33
CA VAL A 49 2.55 5.62 -4.15
C VAL A 49 1.39 6.44 -4.72
N GLY A 50 1.28 7.69 -4.29
CA GLY A 50 0.29 8.62 -4.81
C GLY A 50 0.53 8.99 -6.27
N ARG A 51 -0.51 9.50 -6.93
CA ARG A 51 -0.45 9.99 -8.33
C ARG A 51 -0.44 11.51 -8.45
N PHE A 52 -0.94 12.21 -7.43
CA PHE A 52 -1.06 13.65 -7.45
C PHE A 52 0.31 14.31 -7.31
N GLY A 53 0.61 15.26 -8.20
CA GLY A 53 1.89 15.97 -8.21
C GLY A 53 3.00 15.31 -9.06
N TYR A 54 2.70 14.21 -9.77
CA TYR A 54 3.69 13.50 -10.61
C TYR A 54 4.47 14.49 -11.51
N PRO A 55 5.82 14.42 -11.55
CA PRO A 55 6.67 13.32 -11.08
C PRO A 55 7.07 13.38 -9.59
N LYS A 56 6.55 14.32 -8.81
CA LYS A 56 6.79 14.43 -7.37
C LYS A 56 5.58 13.93 -6.58
N VAL A 57 5.70 12.76 -5.99
CA VAL A 57 4.56 12.01 -5.42
C VAL A 57 4.79 11.68 -3.94
N PHE A 58 3.71 11.53 -3.19
CA PHE A 58 3.78 10.96 -1.85
C PHE A 58 3.99 9.45 -1.95
N VAL A 59 4.95 8.93 -1.20
CA VAL A 59 5.19 7.49 -1.07
C VAL A 59 5.38 7.09 0.38
N GLY A 60 4.89 5.92 0.77
CA GLY A 60 5.21 5.34 2.05
C GLY A 60 4.36 4.12 2.43
N PRO A 61 4.68 3.46 3.55
CA PRO A 61 3.93 2.30 4.03
C PRO A 61 2.70 2.69 4.86
N LEU A 62 1.90 1.68 5.17
CA LEU A 62 0.84 1.74 6.19
C LEU A 62 1.27 0.86 7.36
N GLY A 63 1.41 1.42 8.55
CA GLY A 63 1.81 0.65 9.75
C GLY A 63 0.75 0.66 10.84
N VAL A 64 0.71 -0.38 11.68
CA VAL A 64 -0.13 -0.44 12.89
C VAL A 64 0.76 -0.48 14.13
N GLN A 65 0.37 0.22 15.19
CA GLN A 65 1.06 0.16 16.49
C GLN A 65 0.60 -1.04 17.34
N ASP A 66 -0.63 -1.49 17.14
CA ASP A 66 -1.21 -2.59 17.88
C ASP A 66 -1.08 -3.88 17.06
N GLU A 67 -0.28 -4.81 17.56
CA GLU A 67 -0.01 -6.11 16.93
C GLU A 67 -1.27 -7.00 16.83
N ASN A 68 -2.30 -6.70 17.62
CA ASN A 68 -3.59 -7.40 17.53
C ASN A 68 -4.41 -6.97 16.32
N ILE A 69 -4.05 -5.86 15.65
CA ILE A 69 -4.73 -5.43 14.43
C ILE A 69 -4.34 -6.36 13.30
N MET A 70 -5.35 -7.03 12.76
CA MET A 70 -5.19 -7.99 11.69
C MET A 70 -4.67 -7.32 10.40
N LEU A 71 -3.49 -7.75 9.95
CA LEU A 71 -2.83 -7.32 8.72
C LEU A 71 -3.07 -8.32 7.58
N GLU A 72 -4.34 -8.65 7.32
CA GLU A 72 -4.63 -9.62 6.26
C GLU A 72 -4.19 -9.09 4.89
N PRO A 73 -3.62 -9.97 4.05
CA PRO A 73 -3.36 -9.65 2.66
C PRO A 73 -4.69 -9.42 1.93
N PRO A 74 -4.71 -8.60 0.85
CA PRO A 74 -5.94 -8.22 0.17
C PRO A 74 -6.82 -9.36 -0.30
N GLU A 75 -6.22 -10.49 -0.64
CA GLU A 75 -6.90 -11.71 -1.07
C GLU A 75 -7.88 -12.25 0.00
N ARG A 76 -7.67 -11.92 1.28
CA ARG A 76 -8.52 -12.33 2.40
C ARG A 76 -9.49 -11.24 2.86
N TRP A 77 -9.44 -10.03 2.32
CA TRP A 77 -10.37 -8.97 2.71
C TRP A 77 -11.82 -9.31 2.40
N ILE A 78 -12.07 -10.11 1.35
CA ILE A 78 -13.42 -10.52 0.96
C ILE A 78 -14.10 -11.41 2.01
N SER A 79 -13.33 -12.06 2.88
CA SER A 79 -13.85 -12.87 3.99
C SER A 79 -14.12 -12.08 5.27
N LEU A 80 -13.71 -10.81 5.34
CA LEU A 80 -13.94 -9.96 6.50
C LEU A 80 -15.30 -9.26 6.41
N ASP A 81 -15.93 -9.00 7.55
CA ASP A 81 -17.07 -8.11 7.57
C ASP A 81 -16.64 -6.64 7.31
N ILE A 82 -17.57 -5.81 6.85
CA ILE A 82 -17.27 -4.40 6.52
C ILE A 82 -16.74 -3.64 7.76
N PRO A 83 -17.37 -3.72 8.96
CA PRO A 83 -16.84 -3.07 10.15
C PRO A 83 -15.42 -3.49 10.55
N GLU A 84 -15.07 -4.77 10.50
CA GLU A 84 -13.75 -5.34 10.79
C GLU A 84 -12.73 -4.84 9.79
N PHE A 85 -13.04 -4.94 8.49
CA PHE A 85 -12.19 -4.41 7.43
C PHE A 85 -11.92 -2.92 7.63
N LEU A 86 -12.97 -2.12 7.82
CA LEU A 86 -12.82 -0.68 8.04
C LEU A 86 -12.02 -0.37 9.30
N SER A 87 -12.28 -1.08 10.40
CA SER A 87 -11.57 -0.91 11.67
C SER A 87 -10.07 -1.22 11.51
N SER A 88 -9.71 -2.31 10.83
CA SER A 88 -8.31 -2.65 10.54
C SER A 88 -7.64 -1.55 9.71
N ARG A 89 -8.23 -1.17 8.56
CA ARG A 89 -7.62 -0.21 7.62
C ARG A 89 -7.53 1.22 8.16
N ILE A 90 -8.56 1.70 8.84
CA ILE A 90 -8.61 3.07 9.38
C ILE A 90 -7.64 3.24 10.57
N SER A 91 -7.36 2.16 11.31
CA SER A 91 -6.38 2.17 12.41
C SER A 91 -4.93 2.20 11.92
N MET A 92 -4.67 1.96 10.63
CA MET A 92 -3.34 2.05 10.07
C MET A 92 -2.89 3.50 9.93
N ILE A 93 -1.61 3.73 10.23
CA ILE A 93 -0.91 5.00 10.16
C ILE A 93 -0.15 5.04 8.83
N HIS A 94 -0.56 5.95 7.95
CA HIS A 94 0.13 6.22 6.69
C HIS A 94 1.28 7.20 6.93
N GLY A 95 2.49 6.68 7.06
CA GLY A 95 3.71 7.47 7.04
C GLY A 95 4.11 7.74 5.60
N ARG A 96 4.05 8.99 5.14
CA ARG A 96 4.31 9.34 3.73
C ARG A 96 5.41 10.39 3.58
N ALA A 97 6.22 10.26 2.54
CA ALA A 97 7.25 11.23 2.19
C ALA A 97 7.03 11.73 0.76
N LEU A 98 7.22 13.02 0.53
CA LEU A 98 7.14 13.60 -0.80
C LEU A 98 8.47 13.39 -1.54
N LYS A 99 8.48 12.57 -2.60
CA LYS A 99 9.67 12.19 -3.35
C LYS A 99 9.46 12.35 -4.85
N GLU A 100 10.53 12.65 -5.57
CA GLU A 100 10.53 12.45 -7.03
C GLU A 100 10.60 10.96 -7.34
N VAL A 101 9.95 10.51 -8.41
CA VAL A 101 9.86 9.08 -8.71
C VAL A 101 11.21 8.40 -9.00
N TRP A 102 12.24 9.16 -9.36
CA TRP A 102 13.60 8.68 -9.62
C TRP A 102 14.52 8.75 -8.40
N LYS A 103 14.02 9.29 -7.28
CA LYS A 103 14.83 9.53 -6.09
C LYS A 103 15.28 8.20 -5.49
N ARG A 104 16.57 8.12 -5.16
CA ARG A 104 17.15 7.03 -4.37
C ARG A 104 17.68 7.65 -3.07
N ASP A 105 16.97 7.41 -1.99
CA ASP A 105 17.40 7.78 -0.63
C ASP A 105 16.88 6.75 0.37
N LYS A 106 17.36 6.84 1.61
CA LYS A 106 17.06 5.86 2.67
C LYS A 106 15.58 5.59 2.88
N VAL A 107 14.70 6.60 2.68
CA VAL A 107 13.25 6.38 2.82
C VAL A 107 12.75 5.51 1.68
N VAL A 108 13.20 5.78 0.43
CA VAL A 108 12.85 4.97 -0.74
C VAL A 108 13.44 3.56 -0.63
N GLU A 109 14.67 3.41 -0.14
CA GLU A 109 15.30 2.11 0.11
C GLU A 109 14.47 1.27 1.09
N SER A 110 14.05 1.83 2.23
CA SER A 110 13.17 1.11 3.17
C SER A 110 11.79 0.80 2.59
N ILE A 111 11.23 1.66 1.74
CA ILE A 111 9.98 1.36 1.00
C ILE A 111 10.17 0.14 0.09
N GLN A 112 11.32 0.04 -0.58
CA GLN A 112 11.65 -1.07 -1.46
C GLN A 112 11.86 -2.37 -0.68
N GLU A 113 12.56 -2.32 0.46
CA GLU A 113 12.70 -3.44 1.38
C GLU A 113 11.35 -3.99 1.86
N ILE A 114 10.43 -3.10 2.29
CA ILE A 114 9.06 -3.47 2.72
C ILE A 114 8.29 -4.12 1.56
N ALA A 115 8.35 -3.53 0.35
CA ALA A 115 7.62 -4.04 -0.81
C ALA A 115 8.13 -5.41 -1.30
N MET A 116 9.42 -5.69 -1.13
CA MET A 116 10.04 -6.97 -1.50
C MET A 116 9.88 -8.05 -0.44
N SER A 117 9.40 -7.70 0.76
CA SER A 117 9.16 -8.68 1.81
C SER A 117 7.91 -9.51 1.54
N THR A 118 7.91 -10.78 1.95
CA THR A 118 6.71 -11.64 1.93
C THR A 118 6.00 -11.73 3.28
N ARG A 119 6.52 -11.06 4.30
CA ARG A 119 5.96 -11.02 5.66
C ARG A 119 5.85 -9.59 6.16
N PRO A 120 4.99 -9.31 7.15
CA PRO A 120 5.00 -8.02 7.83
C PRO A 120 6.39 -7.71 8.44
N ASN A 121 6.72 -6.43 8.45
CA ASN A 121 8.00 -5.88 8.90
C ASN A 121 7.80 -4.92 10.07
N GLU A 122 8.77 -4.89 10.97
CA GLU A 122 8.83 -3.87 12.02
C GLU A 122 9.52 -2.62 11.47
N VAL A 123 8.89 -1.46 11.61
CA VAL A 123 9.39 -0.19 11.08
C VAL A 123 9.37 0.91 12.14
N GLU A 124 10.42 1.74 12.13
CA GLU A 124 10.46 3.00 12.86
C GLU A 124 10.07 4.13 11.87
N MET A 125 8.99 4.83 12.17
CA MET A 125 8.56 6.03 11.46
C MET A 125 8.78 7.27 12.31
N ARG A 126 9.65 8.19 11.86
CA ARG A 126 9.80 9.53 12.49
C ARG A 126 9.15 10.60 11.64
N PHE A 127 8.14 11.23 12.19
CA PHE A 127 7.34 12.25 11.53
C PHE A 127 7.92 13.65 11.70
N GLU A 128 7.64 14.54 10.74
CA GLU A 128 7.98 15.96 10.87
C GLU A 128 7.18 16.63 12.00
N ARG A 129 5.91 16.25 12.11
CA ARG A 129 4.93 16.62 13.15
C ARG A 129 4.11 15.38 13.47
N GLU A 130 3.47 15.35 14.64
CA GLU A 130 2.56 14.25 14.99
C GLU A 130 1.56 13.98 13.85
N PRO A 131 1.36 12.69 13.48
CA PRO A 131 0.40 12.33 12.45
C PRO A 131 -1.00 12.74 12.90
N LYS A 132 -1.89 12.95 11.92
CA LYS A 132 -3.25 13.42 12.18
C LYS A 132 -4.26 12.43 11.64
N ILE A 133 -5.40 12.37 12.32
CA ILE A 133 -6.58 11.70 11.80
C ILE A 133 -6.99 12.38 10.49
N ARG A 134 -7.17 11.59 9.44
CA ARG A 134 -7.64 12.02 8.13
C ARG A 134 -8.70 11.07 7.63
N GLU A 135 -9.78 11.62 7.09
CA GLU A 135 -10.86 10.83 6.48
C GLU A 135 -10.61 10.70 4.99
N ILE A 136 -9.81 9.70 4.60
CA ILE A 136 -9.53 9.43 3.18
C ILE A 136 -10.40 8.24 2.74
N PHE A 137 -11.39 8.53 1.91
CA PHE A 137 -12.25 7.55 1.27
C PHE A 137 -12.15 7.67 -0.26
N ASP A 138 -11.46 6.71 -0.88
CA ASP A 138 -11.26 6.61 -2.32
C ASP A 138 -11.97 5.35 -2.86
N GLU A 139 -12.33 5.35 -4.15
CA GLU A 139 -13.01 4.20 -4.79
C GLU A 139 -12.04 3.06 -5.13
N ILE A 140 -10.73 3.34 -5.14
CA ILE A 140 -9.69 2.41 -5.60
C ILE A 140 -8.76 2.04 -4.46
N VAL A 141 -8.47 2.98 -3.57
CA VAL A 141 -7.55 2.76 -2.44
C VAL A 141 -8.36 2.48 -1.18
N ALA A 142 -7.89 1.50 -0.40
CA ALA A 142 -8.46 1.21 0.91
C ALA A 142 -8.51 2.48 1.78
N PRO A 143 -9.56 2.64 2.62
CA PRO A 143 -9.67 3.79 3.50
C PRO A 143 -8.45 3.97 4.40
N ILE A 144 -8.04 5.22 4.60
CA ILE A 144 -6.93 5.59 5.48
C ILE A 144 -7.47 6.52 6.54
N GLY A 145 -7.20 6.20 7.81
CA GLY A 145 -7.69 6.96 8.96
C GLY A 145 -6.67 7.88 9.60
N ILE A 146 -5.38 7.57 9.50
CA ILE A 146 -4.30 8.35 10.11
C ILE A 146 -3.20 8.57 9.07
N ALA A 147 -2.70 9.80 8.95
CA ALA A 147 -1.58 10.09 8.06
C ALA A 147 -0.68 11.20 8.61
N GLY A 148 0.61 11.07 8.35
CA GLY A 148 1.61 12.08 8.71
C GLY A 148 2.78 12.07 7.73
N ASP A 149 3.45 13.22 7.62
CA ASP A 149 4.61 13.36 6.75
C ASP A 149 5.87 12.90 7.50
N ILE A 150 6.59 11.91 6.94
CA ILE A 150 7.76 11.30 7.57
C ILE A 150 9.07 11.92 7.10
N LYS A 151 10.00 12.09 8.05
CA LYS A 151 11.39 12.48 7.81
C LYS A 151 12.31 11.25 7.71
N VAL A 152 12.02 10.22 8.50
CA VAL A 152 12.78 8.97 8.57
C VAL A 152 11.82 7.80 8.52
N LEU A 153 12.19 6.80 7.73
CA LEU A 153 11.63 5.46 7.73
C LEU A 153 12.80 4.51 7.84
N ARG A 154 12.71 3.53 8.74
CA ARG A 154 13.69 2.44 8.82
C ARG A 154 12.96 1.13 9.04
N VAL A 155 13.38 0.09 8.34
CA VAL A 155 13.03 -1.28 8.70
C VAL A 155 13.96 -1.70 9.85
N ILE A 156 13.38 -2.16 10.95
CA ILE A 156 14.08 -2.56 12.17
C ILE A 156 14.46 -4.03 12.09
N ASP A 157 13.56 -4.85 11.54
CA ASP A 157 13.76 -6.29 11.39
C ASP A 157 14.41 -6.65 10.03
N ASN A 158 14.65 -7.95 9.80
CA ASN A 158 15.20 -8.43 8.53
C ASN A 158 14.09 -8.84 7.54
N PRO A 159 13.81 -8.09 6.46
CA PRO A 159 12.81 -8.45 5.47
C PRO A 159 12.97 -9.87 4.91
N LYS A 160 11.86 -10.59 4.73
CA LYS A 160 11.89 -11.90 4.08
C LYS A 160 11.73 -11.73 2.58
N ILE A 161 12.84 -11.46 1.91
CA ILE A 161 12.90 -11.32 0.46
C ILE A 161 12.99 -12.73 -0.18
N PRO A 162 12.10 -13.07 -1.13
CA PRO A 162 12.19 -14.34 -1.84
C PRO A 162 13.43 -14.41 -2.73
N GLY A 163 14.07 -15.58 -2.82
CA GLY A 163 15.25 -15.77 -3.69
C GLY A 163 15.00 -15.42 -5.15
N LYS A 164 13.78 -15.60 -5.67
CA LYS A 164 13.42 -15.17 -7.04
C LYS A 164 13.49 -13.65 -7.21
N VAL A 165 13.16 -12.87 -6.19
CA VAL A 165 13.29 -11.40 -6.22
C VAL A 165 14.77 -11.01 -6.15
N GLU A 166 15.56 -11.68 -5.31
CA GLU A 166 17.02 -11.47 -5.24
C GLU A 166 17.69 -11.76 -6.59
N GLU A 167 17.35 -12.88 -7.23
CA GLU A 167 17.79 -13.23 -8.58
C GLU A 167 17.46 -12.10 -9.57
N LEU A 168 16.19 -11.67 -9.63
CA LEU A 168 15.75 -10.64 -10.56
C LEU A 168 16.41 -9.27 -10.32
N LEU A 169 16.81 -8.95 -9.08
CA LEU A 169 17.51 -7.70 -8.76
C LEU A 169 18.86 -7.60 -9.48
N GLU A 170 19.57 -8.72 -9.58
CA GLU A 170 20.84 -8.87 -10.29
C GLU A 170 20.65 -8.88 -11.81
N GLU A 171 19.47 -9.30 -12.27
CA GLU A 171 19.13 -9.30 -13.68
C GLU A 171 18.64 -7.92 -14.18
N ASN A 172 19.36 -7.33 -15.13
CA ASN A 172 19.00 -6.03 -15.73
C ASN A 172 17.87 -6.16 -16.77
N LEU A 173 16.77 -6.83 -16.40
CA LEU A 173 15.64 -7.12 -17.28
C LEU A 173 14.63 -5.97 -17.35
N LYS A 174 13.80 -5.98 -18.40
CA LYS A 174 12.62 -5.09 -18.48
C LYS A 174 11.58 -5.45 -17.42
N ALA A 175 10.79 -4.48 -16.98
CA ALA A 175 9.73 -4.69 -15.99
C ALA A 175 8.70 -5.76 -16.42
N GLU A 176 8.38 -5.84 -17.72
CA GLU A 176 7.49 -6.87 -18.26
C GLU A 176 8.01 -8.30 -17.99
N LEU A 177 9.32 -8.52 -18.10
CA LEU A 177 9.93 -9.81 -17.82
C LEU A 177 9.92 -10.10 -16.32
N TRP A 178 10.29 -9.12 -15.48
CA TRP A 178 10.17 -9.21 -14.01
C TRP A 178 8.78 -9.70 -13.58
N LEU A 179 7.74 -9.02 -14.07
CA LEU A 179 6.35 -9.32 -13.73
C LEU A 179 5.97 -10.73 -14.18
N ARG A 180 6.37 -11.13 -15.39
CA ARG A 180 6.13 -12.48 -15.90
C ARG A 180 6.80 -13.56 -15.04
N GLU A 181 8.08 -13.39 -14.74
CA GLU A 181 8.86 -14.35 -13.96
C GLU A 181 8.29 -14.53 -12.55
N LEU A 182 7.87 -13.43 -11.90
CA LEU A 182 7.20 -13.50 -10.60
C LEU A 182 5.84 -14.20 -10.70
N TYR A 183 5.04 -13.88 -11.72
CA TYR A 183 3.75 -14.54 -11.93
C TYR A 183 3.90 -16.05 -12.16
N GLU A 184 4.85 -16.46 -13.00
CA GLU A 184 5.12 -17.88 -13.29
C GLU A 184 5.71 -18.62 -12.08
N SER A 185 6.35 -17.90 -11.16
CA SER A 185 6.84 -18.42 -9.88
C SER A 185 5.77 -18.49 -8.79
N GLY A 186 4.51 -18.14 -9.10
CA GLY A 186 3.36 -18.28 -8.21
C GLY A 186 3.15 -17.13 -7.22
N PHE A 187 3.80 -15.98 -7.42
CA PHE A 187 3.53 -14.78 -6.62
C PHE A 187 2.17 -14.18 -6.97
N SER A 188 1.46 -13.63 -5.97
CA SER A 188 0.15 -13.02 -6.21
C SER A 188 0.23 -11.74 -7.03
N ASN A 189 -0.83 -11.41 -7.76
CA ASN A 189 -0.91 -10.16 -8.52
C ASN A 189 -0.65 -8.95 -7.62
N TYR A 190 -1.20 -8.96 -6.41
CA TYR A 190 -0.99 -7.88 -5.44
C TYR A 190 0.49 -7.70 -5.09
N TYR A 191 1.22 -8.78 -4.81
CA TYR A 191 2.66 -8.71 -4.54
C TYR A 191 3.42 -8.10 -5.74
N ILE A 192 3.08 -8.53 -6.94
CA ILE A 192 3.68 -8.04 -8.19
C ILE A 192 3.40 -6.55 -8.40
N GLU A 193 2.19 -6.06 -8.06
CA GLU A 193 1.85 -4.64 -8.06
C GLU A 193 2.70 -3.83 -7.07
N GLN A 194 2.95 -4.36 -5.86
CA GLN A 194 3.81 -3.71 -4.86
C GLN A 194 5.26 -3.61 -5.34
N ILE A 195 5.76 -4.67 -5.96
CA ILE A 195 7.08 -4.72 -6.60
C ILE A 195 7.18 -3.68 -7.72
N LEU A 196 6.17 -3.54 -8.57
CA LEU A 196 6.17 -2.52 -9.63
C LEU A 196 6.05 -1.10 -9.05
N SER A 197 5.16 -0.90 -8.06
CA SER A 197 4.89 0.41 -7.47
C SER A 197 6.10 0.97 -6.72
N SER A 198 6.83 0.12 -5.99
CA SER A 198 8.06 0.49 -5.27
C SER A 198 9.25 0.84 -6.20
N GLY A 199 9.11 0.57 -7.49
CA GLY A 199 10.12 0.90 -8.49
C GLY A 199 11.35 0.01 -8.47
N VAL A 200 11.30 -1.15 -7.80
CA VAL A 200 12.39 -2.14 -7.85
C VAL A 200 12.40 -2.89 -9.18
N ALA A 201 11.23 -3.11 -9.79
CA ALA A 201 11.13 -3.86 -11.04
C ALA A 201 11.63 -3.10 -12.27
N GLY A 202 12.34 -3.82 -13.13
CA GLY A 202 12.80 -3.35 -14.42
C GLY A 202 14.27 -2.93 -14.46
N SER A 203 14.71 -2.49 -15.64
CA SER A 203 16.12 -2.23 -15.91
C SER A 203 16.59 -1.05 -15.09
N GLU A 204 17.83 -1.08 -14.60
CA GLU A 204 18.34 -0.13 -13.60
C GLU A 204 18.11 1.34 -13.98
N LYS A 205 18.30 1.69 -15.26
CA LYS A 205 18.13 3.05 -15.81
C LYS A 205 16.66 3.51 -15.91
N ARG A 206 15.71 2.60 -15.72
CA ARG A 206 14.26 2.84 -15.89
C ARG A 206 13.47 2.59 -14.61
N ARG A 207 14.11 2.08 -13.55
CA ARG A 207 13.54 1.92 -12.20
C ARG A 207 13.09 3.29 -11.67
N ARG A 208 11.82 3.37 -11.28
CA ARG A 208 11.19 4.56 -10.71
C ARG A 208 9.96 4.16 -9.93
N LEU A 209 9.61 4.92 -8.91
CA LEU A 209 8.33 4.78 -8.22
C LEU A 209 7.18 4.91 -9.23
N VAL A 210 6.24 3.97 -9.19
CA VAL A 210 5.06 3.98 -10.04
C VAL A 210 3.84 4.20 -9.15
N PRO A 211 3.03 5.26 -9.37
CA PRO A 211 1.78 5.46 -8.65
C PRO A 211 0.97 4.17 -8.58
N THR A 212 0.46 3.81 -7.40
CA THR A 212 -0.17 2.50 -7.14
C THR A 212 -1.29 2.21 -8.14
N ARG A 213 -2.12 3.20 -8.47
CA ARG A 213 -3.17 3.05 -9.49
C ARG A 213 -2.62 2.69 -10.88
N TRP A 214 -1.48 3.25 -11.26
CA TRP A 214 -0.83 2.92 -12.53
C TRP A 214 -0.13 1.57 -12.47
N ALA A 215 0.43 1.20 -11.32
CA ALA A 215 1.02 -0.12 -11.11
C ALA A 215 -0.03 -1.23 -11.27
N ILE A 216 -1.22 -1.08 -10.67
CA ILE A 216 -2.36 -2.00 -10.85
C ILE A 216 -2.67 -2.18 -12.34
N THR A 217 -2.96 -1.09 -13.05
CA THR A 217 -3.31 -1.16 -14.49
C THR A 217 -2.18 -1.72 -15.35
N ALA A 218 -0.92 -1.36 -15.06
CA ALA A 218 0.24 -1.83 -15.83
C ALA A 218 0.50 -3.32 -15.58
N THR A 219 0.37 -3.79 -14.35
CA THR A 219 0.48 -5.21 -14.02
C THR A 219 -0.62 -6.00 -14.72
N ASP A 220 -1.88 -5.55 -14.64
CA ASP A 220 -3.01 -6.20 -15.32
C ASP A 220 -2.81 -6.29 -16.84
N ASP A 221 -2.37 -5.21 -17.49
CA ASP A 221 -2.11 -5.19 -18.94
C ASP A 221 -0.96 -6.14 -19.32
N MET A 222 0.17 -6.10 -18.59
CA MET A 222 1.33 -6.93 -18.89
C MET A 222 1.04 -8.43 -18.66
N LEU A 223 0.49 -8.78 -17.50
CA LEU A 223 0.13 -10.16 -17.20
C LEU A 223 -1.01 -10.66 -18.09
N GLY A 224 -2.00 -9.82 -18.38
CA GLY A 224 -3.10 -10.14 -19.30
C GLY A 224 -2.60 -10.50 -20.69
N ARG A 225 -1.62 -9.77 -21.24
CA ARG A 225 -1.00 -10.10 -22.54
C ARG A 225 -0.25 -11.43 -22.53
N VAL A 226 0.40 -11.77 -21.42
CA VAL A 226 1.07 -13.07 -21.25
C VAL A 226 0.02 -14.19 -21.24
N LEU A 227 -1.04 -14.03 -20.45
CA LEU A 227 -2.10 -15.04 -20.30
C LEU A 227 -2.89 -15.28 -21.59
N ILE A 228 -3.26 -14.21 -22.31
CA ILE A 228 -3.97 -14.33 -23.58
C ILE A 228 -3.17 -15.14 -24.61
N LYS A 229 -1.84 -14.99 -24.64
CA LYS A 229 -0.98 -15.79 -25.51
C LYS A 229 -0.97 -17.27 -25.13
N LYS A 230 -1.08 -17.60 -23.84
CA LYS A 230 -1.15 -18.99 -23.36
C LYS A 230 -2.49 -19.67 -23.70
N ILE A 231 -3.59 -18.91 -23.72
CA ILE A 231 -4.94 -19.44 -24.00
C ILE A 231 -5.22 -19.59 -25.50
N ARG A 232 -4.65 -18.71 -26.33
CA ARG A 232 -4.86 -18.74 -27.79
C ARG A 232 -4.03 -19.81 -28.52
N ASN A 233 -3.07 -20.41 -27.82
CA ASN A 233 -2.28 -21.55 -28.29
C ASN A 233 -2.86 -22.85 -27.71
#